data_AF-A0A349HU22-F1
#
_entry.id   AF-A0A349HU22-F1
#
_cell.length_a   1.000
_cell.length_b   1.000
_cell.length_c   1.000
_cell.angle_alpha   90.00
_cell.angle_beta   90.00
_cell.angle_gamma   90.00
#
_symmetry.space_group_name_H-M   'P 1'
#
loop_
_entity.id
_entity.type
_entity.pdbx_description
1 polymer ?
#
loop_
_entity_poly.entity_id
_entity_poly.type
_entity_poly.pdbx_seq_one_letter_code
_entity_poly.pdbx_strand_id
1 'polypeptide(L)'
;SFLSLFDGDHEKATQLEEKIASKMGFDAVYSVSGQTYSRKVDYYVLSVLSGIAQSAYKFSNDIRLLSHLKEFDEPFEDKQIGSSAMAYKRNPMRSERIASLSRYVIVNALNPALTASSQWFERT
;
A
#
# COMPACT_ATOMS: atom_id res chain seq x y z
N SER A 1 24.24 -16.70 -15.65
CA SER A 1 23.56 -15.39 -15.85
C SER A 1 23.08 -15.32 -17.30
N PHE A 2 22.25 -14.34 -17.69
CA PHE A 2 21.94 -14.14 -19.12
C PHE A 2 23.22 -13.95 -19.94
N LEU A 3 24.23 -13.27 -19.39
CA LEU A 3 25.53 -13.10 -20.01
C LEU A 3 26.22 -14.44 -20.35
N SER A 4 26.18 -15.43 -19.45
CA SER A 4 26.76 -16.75 -19.72
C SER A 4 25.98 -17.55 -20.76
N LEU A 5 24.66 -17.32 -20.88
CA LEU A 5 23.83 -17.94 -21.93
C LEU A 5 24.07 -17.32 -23.31
N PHE A 6 24.63 -16.10 -23.36
CA PHE A 6 24.99 -15.40 -24.58
C PHE A 6 26.50 -15.37 -24.81
N ASP A 7 27.25 -16.35 -24.28
CA ASP A 7 28.69 -16.50 -24.50
C ASP A 7 29.52 -15.25 -24.18
N GLY A 8 29.08 -14.42 -23.22
CA GLY A 8 29.76 -13.18 -22.84
C GLY A 8 29.30 -11.93 -23.60
N ASP A 9 28.28 -12.03 -24.45
CA ASP A 9 27.70 -10.90 -25.19
C ASP A 9 26.83 -10.02 -24.27
N HIS A 10 27.43 -8.94 -23.76
CA HIS A 10 26.76 -7.97 -22.89
C HIS A 10 25.62 -7.23 -23.59
N GLU A 11 25.75 -6.94 -24.88
CA GLU A 11 24.77 -6.16 -25.62
C GLU A 11 23.45 -6.95 -25.76
N LYS A 12 23.53 -8.25 -26.09
CA LYS A 12 22.36 -9.12 -26.10
C LYS A 12 21.69 -9.26 -24.74
N ALA A 13 22.48 -9.30 -23.66
CA ALA A 13 21.93 -9.36 -22.31
C ALA A 13 21.12 -8.09 -21.99
N THR A 14 21.64 -6.90 -22.29
CA THR A 14 20.93 -5.62 -22.11
C THR A 14 19.69 -5.53 -22.99
N GLN A 15 19.80 -5.86 -24.28
CA GLN A 15 18.65 -5.85 -25.19
C GLN A 15 17.54 -6.82 -24.74
N LEU A 16 17.89 -7.94 -24.10
CA LEU A 16 16.92 -8.86 -23.54
C LEU A 16 16.16 -8.23 -22.37
N GLU A 17 16.86 -7.58 -21.45
CA GLU A 17 16.23 -6.90 -20.30
C GLU A 17 15.27 -5.79 -20.76
N GLU A 18 15.67 -4.97 -21.74
CA GLU A 18 14.81 -3.92 -22.33
C GLU A 18 13.56 -4.49 -23.00
N LYS A 19 13.71 -5.59 -23.76
CA LYS A 19 12.57 -6.28 -24.38
C LYS A 19 11.62 -6.86 -23.35
N ILE A 20 12.13 -7.39 -22.24
CA ILE A 20 11.29 -7.90 -21.15
C ILE A 20 10.55 -6.74 -20.48
N ALA A 21 11.23 -5.65 -20.15
CA ALA A 21 10.64 -4.48 -19.52
C ALA A 21 9.52 -3.87 -20.38
N SER A 22 9.78 -3.67 -21.68
CA SER A 22 8.80 -3.16 -22.64
C SER A 22 7.58 -4.08 -22.74
N LYS A 23 7.77 -5.40 -22.79
CA LYS A 23 6.66 -6.37 -22.80
C LYS A 23 5.84 -6.38 -21.51
N MET A 24 6.47 -6.05 -20.38
CA MET A 24 5.81 -5.95 -19.07
C MET A 24 5.22 -4.56 -18.80
N GLY A 25 5.41 -3.59 -19.70
CA GLY A 25 4.91 -2.22 -19.54
C GLY A 25 5.72 -1.35 -18.56
N PHE A 26 6.99 -1.67 -18.34
CA PHE A 26 7.90 -0.85 -17.56
C PHE A 26 8.75 0.05 -18.47
N ASP A 27 8.84 1.33 -18.11
CA ASP A 27 9.64 2.32 -18.85
C ASP A 27 11.16 2.21 -18.57
N ALA A 28 11.54 1.55 -17.48
CA ALA A 28 12.91 1.45 -17.04
C ALA A 28 13.19 0.16 -16.25
N VAL A 29 14.47 -0.21 -16.19
CA VAL A 29 15.00 -1.32 -15.39
C VAL A 29 16.03 -0.80 -14.39
N TYR A 30 16.24 -1.53 -13.30
CA TYR A 30 17.32 -1.22 -12.37
C TYR A 30 18.67 -1.54 -13.01
N SER A 31 19.57 -0.56 -13.08
CA SER A 31 20.93 -0.78 -13.60
C SER A 31 21.79 -1.65 -12.68
N VAL A 32 21.47 -1.66 -11.38
CA VAL A 32 22.19 -2.45 -10.38
C VAL A 32 21.18 -3.07 -9.41
N SER A 33 21.23 -4.39 -9.28
CA SER A 33 20.50 -5.14 -8.27
C SER A 33 21.37 -6.27 -7.73
N GLY A 34 21.07 -6.71 -6.50
CA GLY A 34 21.53 -8.01 -6.01
C GLY A 34 20.71 -9.12 -6.65
N GLN A 35 20.29 -10.11 -5.86
CA GLN A 35 19.41 -11.17 -6.35
C GLN A 35 17.96 -10.68 -6.56
N THR A 36 17.58 -9.58 -5.91
CA THR A 36 16.27 -8.92 -6.08
C THR A 36 16.46 -7.41 -6.20
N TYR A 37 15.38 -6.71 -6.59
CA TYR A 37 15.28 -5.26 -6.37
C TYR A 37 15.48 -4.91 -4.89
N SER A 38 15.89 -3.67 -4.61
CA SER A 38 16.09 -3.21 -3.23
C SER A 38 14.77 -3.16 -2.48
N ARG A 39 14.68 -3.82 -1.32
CA ARG A 39 13.50 -3.78 -0.44
C ARG A 39 13.20 -2.39 0.12
N LYS A 40 14.11 -1.42 -0.05
CA LYS A 40 13.85 -0.01 0.21
C LYS A 40 12.67 0.52 -0.62
N VAL A 41 12.45 -0.02 -1.83
CA VAL A 41 11.29 0.29 -2.68
C VAL A 41 9.98 -0.05 -1.98
N ASP A 42 9.93 -1.20 -1.30
CA ASP A 42 8.75 -1.65 -0.55
C ASP A 42 8.41 -0.64 0.56
N TYR A 43 9.43 -0.13 1.25
CA TYR A 43 9.25 0.91 2.27
C TYR A 43 8.72 2.22 1.67
N TYR A 44 9.26 2.67 0.53
CA TYR A 44 8.76 3.88 -0.13
C TYR A 44 7.27 3.77 -0.46
N VAL A 45 6.85 2.65 -1.07
CA VAL A 45 5.44 2.42 -1.39
C VAL A 45 4.58 2.42 -0.13
N LEU A 46 4.98 1.67 0.90
CA LEU A 46 4.17 1.56 2.11
C LEU A 46 4.16 2.85 2.95
N SER A 47 5.22 3.66 2.88
CA SER A 47 5.27 4.97 3.55
C SER A 47 4.22 5.94 2.98
N VAL A 48 4.03 5.95 1.65
CA VAL A 48 3.00 6.75 1.00
C VAL A 48 1.60 6.27 1.39
N LEU A 49 1.37 4.96 1.36
CA LEU A 49 0.09 4.36 1.79
C LEU A 49 -0.22 4.67 3.27
N SER A 50 0.80 4.62 4.14
CA SER A 50 0.67 5.00 5.55
C SER A 50 0.30 6.48 5.70
N GLY A 51 0.90 7.37 4.91
CA GLY A 51 0.54 8.79 4.88
C GLY A 51 -0.94 9.01 4.53
N ILE A 52 -1.41 8.37 3.47
CA ILE A 52 -2.83 8.41 3.07
C ILE A 52 -3.73 7.85 4.18
N ALA A 53 -3.33 6.73 4.78
CA ALA A 53 -4.08 6.12 5.87
C ALA A 53 -4.19 7.02 7.10
N GLN A 54 -3.14 7.77 7.46
CA GLN A 54 -3.17 8.73 8.56
C GLN A 54 -4.19 9.85 8.31
N SER A 55 -4.21 10.41 7.09
CA SER A 55 -5.22 11.40 6.69
C SER A 55 -6.64 10.82 6.77
N ALA A 56 -6.85 9.61 6.25
CA ALA A 56 -8.15 8.94 6.28
C ALA A 56 -8.61 8.62 7.72
N TYR A 57 -7.68 8.18 8.59
CA TYR A 57 -7.96 7.87 10.00
C TYR A 57 -8.42 9.12 10.73
N LYS A 58 -7.71 10.25 10.57
CA LYS A 58 -8.09 11.54 11.18
C LYS A 58 -9.45 12.03 10.67
N PHE A 59 -9.64 12.04 9.35
CA PHE A 59 -10.92 12.40 8.74
C PHE A 59 -12.08 11.56 9.30
N SER A 60 -11.92 10.24 9.35
CA SER A 60 -12.95 9.34 9.87
C SER A 60 -13.30 9.59 11.34
N ASN A 61 -12.34 10.01 12.16
CA ASN A 61 -12.61 10.34 13.57
C ASN A 61 -13.41 11.64 13.69
N ASP A 62 -13.11 12.65 12.89
CA ASP A 62 -13.89 13.89 12.86
C ASP A 62 -15.36 13.59 12.46
N ILE A 63 -15.58 12.79 11.40
CA ILE A 63 -16.94 12.40 10.97
C ILE A 63 -17.69 11.65 12.08
N ARG A 64 -17.03 10.74 12.79
CA ARG A 64 -17.64 10.01 13.91
C ARG A 64 -18.02 10.93 15.06
N LEU A 65 -17.19 11.94 15.36
CA LEU A 65 -17.50 12.95 16.37
C LEU A 65 -18.66 13.85 15.93
N LEU A 66 -18.67 14.31 14.68
CA LEU A 66 -19.76 15.13 14.15
C LEU A 66 -21.11 14.38 14.14
N SER A 67 -21.10 13.07 13.86
CA SER A 67 -22.29 12.21 13.97
C SER A 67 -22.76 12.08 15.42
N HIS A 68 -21.84 11.99 16.38
CA HIS A 68 -22.18 12.06 17.81
C HIS A 68 -22.81 13.39 18.21
N LEU A 69 -22.30 14.51 17.68
CA LEU A 69 -22.84 15.86 17.89
C LEU A 69 -24.14 16.13 17.11
N LYS A 70 -24.55 15.21 16.22
CA LYS A 70 -25.70 15.33 15.31
C LYS A 70 -25.59 16.50 14.34
N GLU A 71 -24.37 16.93 14.02
CA GLU A 71 -24.10 17.99 13.06
C GLU A 71 -23.96 17.46 11.63
N PHE A 72 -23.47 16.22 11.50
CA PHE A 72 -23.26 15.57 10.21
C PHE A 72 -23.36 14.04 10.33
N ASP A 73 -24.06 13.40 9.38
CA ASP A 73 -24.14 11.95 9.29
C ASP A 73 -23.66 11.45 7.92
N GLU A 74 -23.15 10.22 7.89
CA GLU A 74 -22.86 9.52 6.65
C GLU A 74 -24.13 9.23 5.83
N PRO A 75 -23.99 9.02 4.49
CA PRO A 75 -25.09 8.54 3.68
C PRO A 75 -25.69 7.25 4.24
N PHE A 76 -27.02 7.21 4.31
CA PHE A 76 -27.80 6.08 4.81
C PHE A 76 -28.55 5.44 3.65
N GLU A 77 -28.28 4.16 3.37
CA GLU A 77 -28.92 3.47 2.25
C GLU A 77 -30.32 2.97 2.59
N ASP A 78 -31.19 2.85 1.58
CA ASP A 78 -32.60 2.48 1.76
C ASP A 78 -32.81 1.14 2.49
N LYS A 79 -31.85 0.21 2.37
CA LYS A 79 -31.88 -1.12 3.01
C LYS A 79 -30.94 -1.23 4.21
N GLN A 80 -30.29 -0.14 4.62
CA GLN A 80 -29.32 -0.15 5.70
C GLN A 80 -30.04 -0.27 7.05
N ILE A 81 -29.70 -1.29 7.82
CA ILE A 81 -30.14 -1.44 9.20
C ILE A 81 -29.05 -0.84 10.09
N GLY A 82 -29.33 0.31 10.71
CA GLY A 82 -28.37 0.98 11.59
C GLY A 82 -28.17 0.26 12.93
N SER A 83 -29.24 -0.33 13.48
CA SER A 83 -29.21 -1.21 14.64
C SER A 83 -30.36 -2.21 14.56
N SER A 84 -30.10 -3.48 14.93
CA SER A 84 -31.13 -4.53 14.99
C SER A 84 -32.21 -4.27 16.04
N ALA A 85 -31.94 -3.42 17.03
CA ALA A 85 -32.85 -3.13 18.15
C ALA A 85 -33.48 -1.73 18.08
N MET A 86 -32.90 -0.81 17.30
CA MET A 86 -33.29 0.61 17.32
C MET A 86 -33.39 1.18 15.91
N ALA A 87 -34.62 1.28 15.38
CA ALA A 87 -34.88 1.70 14.00
C ALA A 87 -34.40 3.13 13.67
N TYR A 88 -34.34 4.02 14.67
CA TYR A 88 -33.88 5.40 14.48
C TYR A 88 -32.36 5.57 14.65
N LYS A 89 -31.65 4.56 15.15
CA LYS A 89 -30.23 4.67 15.45
C LYS A 89 -29.41 4.56 14.17
N ARG A 90 -28.67 5.62 13.85
CA ARG A 90 -27.68 5.66 12.77
C ARG A 90 -26.29 5.61 13.36
N ASN A 91 -25.43 4.76 12.81
CA ASN A 91 -24.03 4.63 13.22
C ASN A 91 -23.13 4.96 12.01
N PRO A 92 -22.04 5.72 12.20
CA PRO A 92 -21.08 6.04 11.14
C PRO A 92 -20.15 4.84 10.84
N MET A 93 -20.76 3.72 10.44
CA MET A 93 -20.08 2.43 10.28
C MET A 93 -19.01 2.48 9.18
N ARG A 94 -19.16 3.33 8.15
CA ARG A 94 -18.17 3.43 7.08
C ARG A 94 -16.92 4.11 7.60
N SER A 95 -17.05 5.20 8.36
CA SER A 95 -15.92 5.87 9.02
C SER A 95 -15.27 4.98 10.07
N GLU A 96 -16.04 4.19 10.82
CA GLU A 96 -15.47 3.18 11.74
C GLU A 96 -14.61 2.15 10.99
N ARG A 97 -15.08 1.69 9.83
CA ARG A 97 -14.32 0.77 8.97
C ARG A 97 -13.08 1.44 8.36
N ILE A 98 -13.19 2.69 7.91
CA ILE A 98 -12.04 3.49 7.44
C ILE A 98 -10.99 3.56 8.55
N ALA A 99 -11.38 3.97 9.77
CA ALA A 99 -10.47 4.02 10.90
C ALA A 99 -9.79 2.67 11.16
N SER A 100 -10.56 1.58 11.19
CA SER A 100 -10.01 0.23 11.43
C SER A 100 -8.96 -0.17 10.39
N LEU A 101 -9.26 -0.03 9.09
CA LEU A 101 -8.34 -0.38 8.01
C LEU A 101 -7.13 0.55 7.94
N SER A 102 -7.33 1.86 8.12
CA SER A 102 -6.24 2.83 8.16
C SER A 102 -5.26 2.52 9.27
N ARG A 103 -5.73 2.15 10.47
CA ARG A 103 -4.86 1.74 11.58
C ARG A 103 -4.00 0.53 11.19
N TYR A 104 -4.59 -0.46 10.52
CA TYR A 104 -3.86 -1.64 10.05
C TYR A 104 -2.72 -1.26 9.09
N VAL A 105 -2.99 -0.38 8.11
CA VAL A 105 -1.97 0.09 7.16
C VAL A 105 -0.84 0.84 7.87
N ILE A 106 -1.18 1.74 8.81
CA ILE A 106 -0.21 2.54 9.56
C ILE A 106 0.74 1.63 10.35
N VAL A 107 0.20 0.66 11.08
CA VAL A 107 1.00 -0.23 11.94
C VAL A 107 1.91 -1.14 11.11
N ASN A 108 1.45 -1.59 9.94
CA ASN A 108 2.27 -2.45 9.07
C ASN A 108 3.38 -1.70 8.33
N ALA A 109 3.38 -0.35 8.34
CA ALA A 109 4.37 0.46 7.64
C ALA A 109 5.82 0.20 8.09
N LEU A 110 6.00 -0.30 9.31
CA LEU A 110 7.32 -0.61 9.87
C LEU A 110 7.94 -1.89 9.27
N ASN A 111 7.12 -2.84 8.82
CA ASN A 111 7.58 -4.13 8.32
C ASN A 111 8.64 -4.01 7.20
N PRO A 112 8.38 -3.29 6.08
CA PRO A 112 9.38 -3.17 5.03
C PRO A 112 10.61 -2.35 5.43
N ALA A 113 10.49 -1.44 6.41
CA ALA A 113 11.66 -0.72 6.93
C ALA A 113 12.62 -1.71 7.61
N LEU A 114 12.08 -2.59 8.45
CA LEU A 114 12.85 -3.63 9.12
C LEU A 114 13.40 -4.65 8.10
N THR A 115 12.55 -5.14 7.19
CA THR A 115 12.97 -6.07 6.12
C THR A 115 14.12 -5.51 5.29
N ALA A 116 14.06 -4.24 4.87
CA ALA A 116 15.13 -3.62 4.12
C ALA A 116 16.41 -3.43 4.95
N SER A 117 16.29 -3.12 6.24
CA SER A 117 17.44 -2.91 7.13
C SER A 117 18.18 -4.20 7.49
N SER A 118 17.49 -5.34 7.50
CA SER A 118 18.05 -6.62 7.88
C SER A 118 18.59 -7.44 6.71
N GLN A 119 18.49 -6.94 5.47
CA GLN A 119 19.04 -7.65 4.31
C GLN A 119 20.57 -7.68 4.34
N TRP A 120 21.11 -8.89 4.29
CA TRP A 120 22.52 -9.24 4.19
C TRP A 120 22.89 -9.44 2.72
N PHE A 121 23.90 -8.68 2.30
CA PHE A 121 24.50 -8.76 0.96
C PHE A 121 23.43 -8.76 -0.15
N GLU A 122 23.40 -9.77 -1.03
CA GLU A 122 22.56 -9.76 -2.22
C GLU A 122 21.07 -10.06 -1.98
N ARG A 123 20.65 -10.62 -0.81
CA ARG A 123 19.21 -10.81 -0.49
C ARG A 123 18.80 -11.27 0.92
N THR A 124 19.62 -12.00 1.67
CA THR A 124 19.18 -12.79 2.85
C THR A 124 18.75 -11.91 4.02
#